data_AF-A0AAD3XZX7-F1
#
_entry.id   AF-A0AAD3XZX7-F1
#
_cell.length_a   1.000
_cell.length_b   1.000
_cell.length_c   1.000
_cell.angle_alpha   90.00
_cell.angle_beta   90.00
_cell.angle_gamma   90.00
#
_symmetry.space_group_name_H-M   'P 1'
#
loop_
_entity.id
_entity.type
_entity.pdbx_description
1 polymer ?
#
loop_
_entity_poly.entity_id
_entity_poly.type
_entity_poly.pdbx_seq_one_letter_code
_entity_poly.pdbx_strand_id
1 'polypeptide(L)'
;MEKPAHRSRLRLSKPFSRALEVVRWPATLSSKVFSGRTASLMLLVVLVGTIASTRWIGVDWNKEIAEGFNNSDLSKQCTNRYRIYIEGIAWSVSNKYILACDSMTLLVNPNFYEFFTRGLVPLKHYWPISDHPDHICKSIKFAVNWGNSHVEKAQEIGQAGSKFIMEQMSIENIYDYMFHLLKEYGMLLRYKPTIPPRAVELCSEKWSCVPNGLEHMYRLESMVEGPAQRNPCAMPPPYSHHALQALLSPKCRIKRQVEEWESKGNQ
;
A
#
# COMPACT_ATOMS: atom_id res chain seq x y z
N MET A 1 -4.18 11.39 -44.82
CA MET A 1 -3.10 12.03 -44.03
C MET A 1 -3.35 11.71 -42.58
N GLU A 2 -2.73 10.64 -42.09
CA GLU A 2 -2.76 10.20 -40.69
C GLU A 2 -1.92 11.17 -39.84
N LYS A 3 -2.47 11.63 -38.72
CA LYS A 3 -1.69 12.28 -37.66
C LYS A 3 -1.19 11.20 -36.68
N PRO A 4 0.06 11.29 -36.20
CA PRO A 4 0.66 10.25 -35.37
C PRO A 4 0.10 10.26 -33.95
N ALA A 5 0.01 9.07 -33.38
CA ALA A 5 -0.48 8.77 -32.04
C ALA A 5 0.37 9.45 -30.94
N HIS A 6 -0.26 10.28 -30.12
CA HIS A 6 0.31 10.69 -28.84
C HIS A 6 0.20 9.53 -27.85
N ARG A 7 1.33 8.88 -27.59
CA ARG A 7 1.51 7.87 -26.55
C ARG A 7 1.54 8.57 -25.19
N SER A 8 0.38 8.81 -24.58
CA SER A 8 0.28 9.25 -23.20
C SER A 8 0.66 8.08 -22.29
N ARG A 9 1.92 8.03 -21.83
CA ARG A 9 2.25 7.30 -20.60
C ARG A 9 1.41 7.93 -19.49
N LEU A 10 0.49 7.16 -18.91
CA LEU A 10 -0.13 7.48 -17.63
C LEU A 10 1.01 7.72 -16.63
N ARG A 11 1.21 9.00 -16.30
CA ARG A 11 2.09 9.39 -15.20
C ARG A 11 1.35 9.00 -13.92
N LEU A 12 2.07 8.47 -12.94
CA LEU A 12 1.64 8.53 -11.54
C LEU A 12 1.14 9.96 -11.27
N SER A 13 0.24 10.15 -10.30
CA SER A 13 -0.07 11.51 -9.86
C SER A 13 1.26 12.26 -9.66
N LYS A 14 1.40 13.45 -10.26
CA LYS A 14 2.66 14.23 -10.25
C LYS A 14 3.35 14.28 -8.87
N PRO A 15 2.64 14.27 -7.72
CA PRO A 15 3.27 14.19 -6.39
C PRO A 15 4.07 12.89 -6.15
N PHE A 16 3.62 11.75 -6.66
CA PHE A 16 4.20 10.44 -6.35
C PHE A 16 5.45 10.11 -7.18
N SER A 17 5.50 10.52 -8.45
CA SER A 17 6.75 10.48 -9.23
C SER A 17 7.84 11.36 -8.61
N ARG A 18 7.46 12.51 -8.05
CA ARG A 18 8.38 13.42 -7.34
C ARG A 18 8.88 12.84 -6.03
N ALA A 19 8.06 12.08 -5.31
CA ALA A 19 8.46 11.39 -4.09
C ALA A 19 9.65 10.45 -4.33
N LEU A 20 9.59 9.65 -5.39
CA LEU A 20 10.66 8.74 -5.79
C LEU A 20 11.94 9.46 -6.21
N GLU A 21 11.84 10.62 -6.88
CA GLU A 21 13.00 11.43 -7.27
C GLU A 21 13.76 12.04 -6.07
N VAL A 22 13.09 12.19 -4.92
CA VAL A 22 13.64 12.82 -3.70
C VAL A 22 14.30 11.82 -2.75
N VAL A 23 14.07 10.50 -2.90
CA VAL A 23 14.69 9.48 -2.05
C VAL A 23 16.13 9.18 -2.50
N ARG A 24 17.09 9.98 -2.02
CA ARG A 24 18.52 9.63 -2.08
C ARG A 24 18.91 8.93 -0.78
N TRP A 25 19.07 7.61 -0.85
CA TRP A 25 19.38 6.74 0.28
C TRP A 25 20.61 7.16 1.14
N PRO A 26 21.68 7.81 0.60
CA PRO A 26 22.76 8.37 1.43
C PRO A 26 22.30 9.47 2.40
N ALA A 27 21.17 10.14 2.11
CA ALA A 27 20.62 11.24 2.89
C ALA A 27 19.43 10.84 3.78
N THR A 28 19.07 9.55 3.83
CA THR A 28 17.96 9.09 4.67
C THR A 28 18.39 8.97 6.13
N LEU A 29 17.59 9.55 7.03
CA LEU A 29 17.84 9.48 8.47
C LEU A 29 17.57 8.06 8.97
N SER A 30 18.44 7.57 9.86
CA SER A 30 18.30 6.27 10.55
C SER A 30 17.15 6.25 11.59
N SER A 31 16.17 7.15 11.48
CA SER A 31 15.02 7.22 12.37
C SER A 31 13.89 6.28 11.93
N LYS A 32 13.19 5.70 12.90
CA LYS A 32 11.93 4.98 12.67
C LYS A 32 10.81 6.01 12.77
N VAL A 33 9.94 6.09 11.76
CA VAL A 33 8.83 7.05 11.76
C VAL A 33 7.49 6.33 11.73
N PHE A 34 6.63 6.76 12.66
CA PHE A 34 5.26 6.32 12.82
C PHE A 34 4.31 7.53 12.73
N SER A 35 3.18 7.38 12.04
CA SER A 35 2.14 8.41 11.90
C SER A 35 0.75 7.77 11.99
N GLY A 36 -0.06 8.21 12.97
CA GLY A 36 -1.43 7.74 13.21
C GLY A 36 -2.08 8.45 14.41
N ARG A 37 -3.41 8.58 14.43
CA ARG A 37 -4.19 9.18 15.54
C ARG A 37 -4.82 8.11 16.42
N THR A 38 -5.03 8.47 17.68
CA THR A 38 -6.03 7.90 18.59
C THR A 38 -7.38 8.60 18.38
N ALA A 39 -8.47 7.82 18.50
CA ALA A 39 -9.90 8.17 18.38
C ALA A 39 -10.49 8.12 16.95
N SER A 40 -11.16 6.99 16.67
CA SER A 40 -12.01 6.65 15.51
C SER A 40 -11.44 6.90 14.10
N LEU A 41 -11.19 5.78 13.41
CA LEU A 41 -10.67 5.64 12.03
C LEU A 41 -9.20 6.07 11.84
N MET A 42 -8.35 5.04 11.71
CA MET A 42 -6.90 5.05 11.52
C MET A 42 -6.01 5.23 12.77
N LEU A 43 -6.07 4.22 13.63
CA LEU A 43 -4.94 3.34 13.94
C LEU A 43 -3.71 3.79 14.77
N LEU A 44 -3.63 3.21 15.99
CA LEU A 44 -2.52 3.19 16.96
C LEU A 44 -1.25 2.46 16.47
N VAL A 45 -0.04 2.97 16.78
CA VAL A 45 1.18 2.15 17.04
C VAL A 45 1.98 2.74 18.17
N VAL A 46 2.14 1.96 19.22
CA VAL A 46 3.07 2.23 20.33
C VAL A 46 4.51 1.95 19.92
N LEU A 47 5.47 2.74 20.39
CA LEU A 47 6.81 2.22 20.71
C LEU A 47 7.28 2.72 22.08
N VAL A 48 7.65 1.74 22.91
CA VAL A 48 8.41 1.85 24.15
C VAL A 48 9.91 1.92 23.79
N GLY A 49 10.66 2.79 24.48
CA GLY A 49 12.12 2.98 24.31
C GLY A 49 12.94 1.75 24.71
N THR A 50 14.21 1.59 24.33
CA THR A 50 15.29 2.59 24.23
C THR A 50 16.31 2.26 23.12
N ILE A 51 17.06 3.30 22.68
CA ILE A 51 18.30 3.36 21.84
C ILE A 51 18.18 4.00 20.43
N ALA A 52 16.99 4.23 19.87
CA ALA A 52 16.87 5.08 18.67
C ALA A 52 15.61 5.93 18.75
N SER A 53 15.73 7.24 18.50
CA SER A 53 14.63 8.19 18.54
C SER A 53 13.47 7.70 17.65
N THR A 54 12.35 7.37 18.27
CA THR A 54 11.09 7.14 17.56
C THR A 54 10.37 8.47 17.54
N ARG A 55 10.15 9.02 16.34
CA ARG A 55 9.40 10.27 16.18
C ARG A 55 7.96 9.95 15.82
N TRP A 56 7.06 10.33 16.72
CA TRP A 56 5.63 10.35 16.47
C TRP A 56 5.31 11.55 15.58
N ILE A 57 4.76 11.30 14.40
CA ILE A 57 4.26 12.34 13.50
C ILE A 57 2.75 12.21 13.47
N GLY A 58 2.08 12.80 14.46
CA GLY A 58 0.63 12.94 14.44
C GLY A 58 0.23 14.03 13.45
N VAL A 59 -0.70 13.73 12.54
CA VAL A 59 -1.34 14.75 11.71
C VAL A 59 -2.55 15.28 12.47
N ASP A 60 -2.56 16.59 12.73
CA ASP A 60 -3.76 17.25 13.22
C ASP A 60 -4.60 17.69 12.03
N TRP A 61 -5.64 16.92 11.72
CA TRP A 61 -6.51 17.20 10.58
C TRP A 61 -7.24 18.54 10.68
N ASN A 62 -7.59 19.00 11.88
CA ASN A 62 -8.24 20.30 12.03
C ASN A 62 -7.27 21.43 11.67
N LYS A 63 -6.01 21.29 12.09
CA LYS A 63 -4.93 22.20 11.73
C LYS A 63 -4.60 22.12 10.24
N GLU A 64 -4.47 20.94 9.67
CA GLU A 64 -4.20 20.78 8.23
C GLU A 64 -5.32 21.36 7.37
N ILE A 65 -6.59 21.19 7.75
CA ILE A 65 -7.73 21.83 7.06
C ILE A 65 -7.58 23.36 7.11
N ALA A 66 -7.25 23.91 8.28
CA ALA A 66 -7.05 25.36 8.44
C ALA A 66 -5.82 25.90 7.68
N GLU A 67 -4.77 25.08 7.54
CA GLU A 67 -3.50 25.44 6.89
C GLU A 67 -3.44 24.97 5.42
N GLY A 68 -4.54 24.46 4.85
CA GLY A 68 -4.61 24.06 3.45
C GLY A 68 -3.75 22.84 3.09
N PHE A 69 -3.59 21.89 4.01
CA PHE A 69 -2.92 20.59 3.82
C PHE A 69 -1.41 20.64 3.52
N ASN A 70 -0.77 21.78 3.80
CA ASN A 70 0.63 22.04 3.44
C ASN A 70 1.64 21.03 4.02
N ASN A 71 1.34 20.39 5.16
CA ASN A 71 2.23 19.41 5.80
C ASN A 71 1.76 17.95 5.65
N SER A 72 0.61 17.73 5.02
CA SER A 72 0.04 16.38 4.81
C SER A 72 0.53 15.68 3.53
N ASP A 73 1.44 16.30 2.76
CA ASP A 73 2.05 15.69 1.58
C ASP A 73 2.82 14.41 1.96
N LEU A 74 2.25 13.27 1.55
CA LEU A 74 2.79 11.93 1.84
C LEU A 74 4.20 11.74 1.28
N SER A 75 4.57 12.43 0.20
CA SER A 75 5.91 12.35 -0.40
C SER A 75 7.00 12.85 0.55
N LYS A 76 6.70 13.90 1.33
CA LYS A 76 7.62 14.48 2.32
C LYS A 76 7.89 13.54 3.49
N GLN A 77 7.10 12.48 3.64
CA GLN A 77 7.28 11.48 4.68
C GLN A 77 8.33 10.42 4.31
N CYS A 78 8.75 10.31 3.05
CA CYS A 78 9.68 9.27 2.56
C CYS A 78 11.17 9.53 2.90
N THR A 79 11.47 10.18 4.03
CA THR A 79 12.84 10.59 4.40
C THR A 79 13.60 9.57 5.27
N ASN A 80 12.93 8.50 5.68
CA ASN A 80 13.43 7.55 6.67
C ASN A 80 13.81 6.22 6.04
N ARG A 81 14.85 5.58 6.57
CA ARG A 81 15.29 4.26 6.10
C ARG A 81 14.27 3.15 6.36
N TYR A 82 13.53 3.26 7.46
CA TYR A 82 12.56 2.26 7.91
C TYR A 82 11.18 2.88 8.09
N ARG A 83 10.15 2.13 7.71
CA ARG A 83 8.75 2.51 7.91
C ARG A 83 7.96 1.34 8.44
N ILE A 84 7.10 1.57 9.42
CA ILE A 84 6.30 0.51 10.04
C ILE A 84 4.87 0.59 9.52
N TYR A 85 4.33 -0.54 9.08
CA TYR A 85 2.90 -0.72 8.85
C TYR A 85 2.31 -1.57 9.97
N ILE A 86 1.17 -1.13 10.48
CA ILE A 86 0.35 -1.86 11.44
C ILE A 86 -1.13 -1.79 11.04
N GLU A 87 -1.92 -2.71 11.58
CA GLU A 87 -3.37 -2.70 11.51
C GLU A 87 -4.02 -2.27 12.82
N GLY A 88 -5.30 -1.91 12.76
CA GLY A 88 -6.07 -1.52 13.95
C GLY A 88 -7.49 -1.91 13.78
N ILE A 89 -8.41 -0.99 13.50
CA ILE A 89 -9.81 -1.43 13.33
C ILE A 89 -9.90 -2.45 12.19
N ALA A 90 -9.17 -2.19 11.10
CA ALA A 90 -9.04 -3.09 9.97
C ALA A 90 -7.67 -2.89 9.30
N TRP A 91 -7.56 -3.22 8.01
CA TRP A 91 -6.44 -2.79 7.18
C TRP A 91 -6.35 -1.25 7.13
N SER A 92 -5.14 -0.72 6.94
CA SER A 92 -4.94 0.71 6.78
C SER A 92 -4.58 1.05 5.34
N VAL A 93 -5.23 2.10 4.80
CA VAL A 93 -4.95 2.60 3.45
C VAL A 93 -3.52 3.12 3.28
N SER A 94 -2.78 3.30 4.38
CA SER A 94 -1.39 3.76 4.41
C SER A 94 -0.40 2.72 3.88
N ASN A 95 -0.75 1.44 3.83
CA ASN A 95 0.15 0.34 3.45
C ASN A 95 0.84 0.59 2.11
N LYS A 96 0.05 0.88 1.06
CA LYS A 96 0.57 1.16 -0.29
C LYS A 96 1.50 2.37 -0.34
N TYR A 97 1.24 3.39 0.48
CA TYR A 97 2.07 4.60 0.54
C TYR A 97 3.37 4.36 1.30
N ILE A 98 3.33 3.52 2.34
CA ILE A 98 4.51 3.10 3.09
C ILE A 98 5.47 2.30 2.20
N LEU A 99 4.93 1.33 1.46
CA LEU A 99 5.71 0.49 0.55
C LEU A 99 6.35 1.28 -0.61
N ALA A 100 5.77 2.41 -1.01
CA ALA A 100 6.23 3.20 -2.14
C ALA A 100 7.47 4.08 -1.87
N CYS A 101 7.94 4.20 -0.63
CA CYS A 101 8.97 5.18 -0.25
C CYS A 101 10.44 4.74 -0.45
N ASP A 102 10.72 3.60 -1.12
CA ASP A 102 12.06 2.96 -1.17
C ASP A 102 12.68 2.64 0.22
N SER A 103 11.92 2.83 1.30
CA SER A 103 12.28 2.47 2.66
C SER A 103 12.02 0.98 2.90
N MET A 104 12.85 0.33 3.70
CA MET A 104 12.55 -1.02 4.15
C MET A 104 11.29 -0.99 5.02
N THR A 105 10.19 -1.55 4.50
CA THR A 105 8.92 -1.60 5.20
C THR A 105 8.92 -2.73 6.21
N LEU A 106 8.71 -2.39 7.48
CA LEU A 106 8.49 -3.30 8.60
C LEU A 106 6.99 -3.56 8.69
N LEU A 107 6.52 -4.67 8.13
CA LEU A 107 5.11 -5.01 8.07
C LEU A 107 4.76 -5.92 9.25
N VAL A 108 4.04 -5.38 10.24
CA VAL A 108 3.41 -6.20 11.28
C VAL A 108 2.47 -7.18 10.61
N ASN A 109 2.59 -8.47 10.94
CA ASN A 109 1.85 -9.54 10.29
C ASN A 109 0.36 -9.19 10.24
N PRO A 110 -0.21 -8.99 9.03
CA PRO A 110 -1.58 -8.50 8.89
C PRO A 110 -2.59 -9.63 9.08
N ASN A 111 -3.70 -9.33 9.75
CA ASN A 111 -4.89 -10.15 9.81
C ASN A 111 -5.84 -9.84 8.65
N PHE A 112 -5.81 -8.60 8.15
CA PHE A 112 -6.66 -8.11 7.07
C PHE A 112 -5.88 -8.04 5.76
N TYR A 113 -6.35 -8.81 4.77
CA TYR A 113 -5.76 -8.81 3.44
C TYR A 113 -6.42 -7.79 2.53
N GLU A 114 -5.64 -6.81 2.06
CA GLU A 114 -6.00 -6.02 0.89
C GLU A 114 -5.78 -6.83 -0.40
N PHE A 115 -6.42 -6.44 -1.49
CA PHE A 115 -6.38 -7.18 -2.76
C PHE A 115 -4.96 -7.44 -3.29
N PHE A 116 -4.01 -6.55 -3.03
CA PHE A 116 -2.61 -6.70 -3.48
C PHE A 116 -1.68 -7.37 -2.46
N THR A 117 -2.06 -7.43 -1.19
CA THR A 117 -1.17 -7.90 -0.11
C THR A 117 -0.78 -9.36 -0.27
N ARG A 118 -1.64 -10.18 -0.89
CA ARG A 118 -1.33 -11.58 -1.22
C ARG A 118 -0.19 -11.71 -2.23
N GLY A 119 0.05 -10.69 -3.04
CA GLY A 119 1.19 -10.63 -3.96
C GLY A 119 2.52 -10.30 -3.26
N LEU A 120 2.49 -9.79 -2.03
CA LEU A 120 3.71 -9.44 -1.30
C LEU A 120 4.49 -10.68 -0.85
N VAL A 121 5.82 -10.58 -0.85
CA VAL A 121 6.73 -11.67 -0.47
C VAL A 121 7.63 -11.17 0.67
N PRO A 122 7.65 -11.85 1.84
CA PRO A 122 8.55 -11.49 2.94
C PRO A 122 10.02 -11.55 2.52
N LEU A 123 10.84 -10.66 3.07
CA LEU A 123 12.26 -10.44 2.75
C LEU A 123 12.57 -10.09 1.28
N LYS A 124 11.54 -9.95 0.44
CA LYS A 124 11.66 -9.40 -0.91
C LYS A 124 11.02 -8.03 -1.00
N HIS A 125 9.79 -7.87 -0.54
CA HIS A 125 9.06 -6.59 -0.62
C HIS A 125 8.95 -5.87 0.73
N TYR A 126 9.14 -6.60 1.83
CA TYR A 126 9.02 -6.09 3.19
C TYR A 126 9.74 -7.00 4.20
N TRP A 127 10.00 -6.48 5.39
CA TRP A 127 10.46 -7.25 6.55
C TRP A 127 9.26 -7.64 7.44
N PRO A 128 8.99 -8.94 7.67
CA PRO A 128 7.88 -9.37 8.51
C PRO A 128 8.15 -9.07 9.98
N ILE A 129 7.15 -8.54 10.69
CA ILE A 129 7.21 -8.26 12.12
C ILE A 129 6.12 -9.07 12.84
N SER A 130 6.46 -9.62 14.00
CA SER A 130 5.49 -10.31 14.87
C SER A 130 4.34 -9.37 15.28
N ASP A 131 3.10 -9.86 15.16
CA ASP A 131 1.89 -9.21 15.67
C ASP A 131 1.61 -9.55 17.15
N HIS A 132 2.30 -10.56 17.71
CA HIS A 132 2.20 -10.89 19.13
C HIS A 132 2.66 -9.70 20.02
N PRO A 133 1.83 -9.23 20.97
CA PRO A 133 2.13 -8.04 21.79
C PRO A 133 3.47 -8.11 22.54
N ASP A 134 3.83 -9.29 23.05
CA ASP A 134 5.07 -9.47 23.81
C ASP A 134 6.33 -9.50 22.93
N HIS A 135 6.17 -9.71 21.61
CA HIS A 135 7.29 -9.90 20.68
C HIS A 135 7.46 -8.76 19.67
N ILE A 136 6.44 -7.92 19.46
CA ILE A 136 6.47 -6.85 18.45
C ILE A 136 7.66 -5.90 18.63
N CYS A 137 7.92 -5.42 19.85
CA CYS A 137 9.03 -4.51 20.13
C CYS A 137 10.39 -5.17 19.88
N LYS A 138 10.53 -6.45 20.25
CA LYS A 138 11.74 -7.24 20.03
C LYS A 138 11.98 -7.45 18.53
N SER A 139 10.95 -7.84 17.79
CA SER A 139 11.00 -8.06 16.34
C SER A 139 11.38 -6.77 15.60
N ILE A 140 10.77 -5.62 15.96
CA ILE A 140 11.14 -4.31 15.39
C ILE A 140 12.58 -3.90 15.73
N LYS A 141 13.06 -4.21 16.94
CA LYS A 141 14.45 -3.93 17.34
C LYS A 141 15.42 -4.78 16.51
N PHE A 142 15.15 -6.08 16.39
CA PHE A 142 15.95 -7.02 15.61
C PHE A 142 16.03 -6.59 14.13
N ALA A 143 14.88 -6.32 13.50
CA ALA A 143 14.80 -5.90 12.10
C ALA A 143 15.66 -4.66 11.79
N VAL A 144 15.63 -3.66 12.68
CA VAL A 144 16.41 -2.43 12.49
C VAL A 144 17.90 -2.64 12.76
N ASN A 145 18.26 -3.41 13.78
CA ASN A 145 19.66 -3.76 14.00
C ASN A 145 20.22 -4.52 12.79
N TRP A 146 19.48 -5.50 12.29
CA TRP A 146 19.83 -6.24 11.08
C TRP A 146 19.98 -5.31 9.86
N GLY A 147 19.01 -4.43 9.62
CA GLY A 147 19.05 -3.50 8.48
C GLY A 147 20.19 -2.50 8.55
N ASN A 148 20.58 -2.08 9.77
CA ASN A 148 21.72 -1.19 9.96
C ASN A 148 23.06 -1.89 9.73
N SER A 149 23.14 -3.20 9.99
CA SER A 149 24.30 -4.03 9.65
C SER A 149 24.30 -4.51 8.19
N HIS A 150 23.15 -4.49 7.50
CA HIS A 150 22.96 -4.97 6.12
C HIS A 150 22.30 -3.90 5.25
N VAL A 151 22.98 -2.76 5.19
CA VAL A 151 22.50 -1.52 4.59
C VAL A 151 22.01 -1.72 3.15
N GLU A 152 22.83 -2.35 2.30
CA GLU A 152 22.50 -2.61 0.89
C GLU A 152 21.29 -3.53 0.75
N LYS A 153 21.22 -4.61 1.54
CA LYS A 153 20.07 -5.52 1.50
C LYS A 153 18.78 -4.86 1.99
N ALA A 154 18.86 -4.01 3.01
CA ALA A 154 17.70 -3.24 3.48
C ALA A 154 17.18 -2.30 2.38
N GLN A 155 18.09 -1.67 1.63
CA GLN A 155 17.73 -0.85 0.48
C GLN A 155 17.09 -1.68 -0.64
N GLU A 156 17.65 -2.84 -0.97
CA GLU A 156 17.10 -3.74 -1.99
C GLU A 156 15.66 -4.17 -1.66
N ILE A 157 15.38 -4.50 -0.39
CA ILE A 157 14.01 -4.83 0.06
C ILE A 157 13.07 -3.64 -0.12
N GLY A 158 13.50 -2.44 0.27
CA GLY A 158 12.71 -1.21 0.13
C GLY A 158 12.38 -0.89 -1.32
N GLN A 159 13.38 -0.94 -2.21
CA GLN A 159 13.22 -0.71 -3.64
C GLN A 159 12.37 -1.78 -4.33
N ALA A 160 12.50 -3.04 -3.92
CA ALA A 160 11.64 -4.10 -4.43
C ALA A 160 10.19 -3.96 -3.97
N GLY A 161 9.95 -3.45 -2.75
CA GLY A 161 8.63 -3.11 -2.24
C GLY A 161 7.97 -1.96 -3.02
N SER A 162 8.70 -0.88 -3.27
CA SER A 162 8.19 0.25 -4.04
C SER A 162 7.95 -0.12 -5.50
N LYS A 163 8.88 -0.85 -6.11
CA LYS A 163 8.73 -1.37 -7.48
C LYS A 163 7.48 -2.24 -7.62
N PHE A 164 7.22 -3.12 -6.64
CA PHE A 164 5.99 -3.91 -6.62
C PHE A 164 4.75 -3.01 -6.64
N ILE A 165 4.69 -1.95 -5.83
CA ILE A 165 3.55 -1.02 -5.84
C ILE A 165 3.45 -0.30 -7.19
N MET A 166 4.56 0.21 -7.73
CA MET A 166 4.54 0.94 -9.00
C MET A 166 4.08 0.08 -10.18
N GLU A 167 4.49 -1.19 -10.20
CA GLU A 167 4.18 -2.11 -11.31
C GLU A 167 2.84 -2.82 -11.13
N GLN A 168 2.50 -3.26 -9.92
CA GLN A 168 1.33 -4.10 -9.66
C GLN A 168 0.10 -3.29 -9.25
N MET A 169 0.27 -2.09 -8.71
CA MET A 169 -0.82 -1.20 -8.26
C MET A 169 -1.00 0.02 -9.18
N SER A 170 -0.78 -0.15 -10.48
CA SER A 170 -1.18 0.85 -11.47
C SER A 170 -2.70 0.98 -11.52
N ILE A 171 -3.21 2.16 -11.92
CA ILE A 171 -4.66 2.36 -12.10
C ILE A 171 -5.25 1.37 -13.10
N GLU A 172 -4.50 1.02 -14.15
CA GLU A 172 -4.89 0.00 -15.13
C GLU A 172 -5.13 -1.36 -14.45
N ASN A 173 -4.18 -1.83 -13.63
CA ASN A 173 -4.32 -3.11 -12.93
C ASN A 173 -5.43 -3.09 -11.88
N ILE A 174 -5.66 -1.95 -11.23
CA ILE A 174 -6.75 -1.79 -10.25
C ILE A 174 -8.10 -1.93 -10.97
N TYR A 175 -8.29 -1.27 -12.12
CA TYR A 175 -9.51 -1.40 -12.89
C TYR A 175 -9.68 -2.79 -13.50
N ASP A 176 -8.60 -3.41 -13.98
CA ASP A 176 -8.64 -4.81 -14.43
C ASP A 176 -9.09 -5.74 -13.29
N TYR A 177 -8.52 -5.59 -12.08
CA TYR A 177 -8.93 -6.37 -10.91
C TYR A 177 -10.41 -6.17 -10.57
N MET A 178 -10.90 -4.91 -10.56
CA MET A 178 -12.31 -4.61 -10.28
C MET A 178 -13.25 -5.20 -11.33
N PHE A 179 -12.94 -5.02 -12.62
CA PHE A 179 -13.72 -5.57 -13.72
C PHE A 179 -13.84 -7.09 -13.60
N HIS A 180 -12.70 -7.76 -13.41
CA HIS A 180 -12.64 -9.20 -13.27
C HIS A 180 -13.39 -9.71 -12.05
N LEU A 181 -13.24 -9.05 -10.89
CA LEU A 181 -13.96 -9.41 -9.67
C LEU A 181 -15.48 -9.36 -9.87
N LEU A 182 -15.98 -8.27 -10.48
CA LEU A 182 -17.41 -8.09 -10.74
C LEU A 182 -17.94 -9.08 -11.79
N LYS A 183 -17.16 -9.34 -12.85
CA LYS A 183 -17.51 -10.30 -13.89
C LYS A 183 -17.65 -11.71 -13.33
N GLU A 184 -16.63 -12.20 -12.63
CA GLU A 184 -16.63 -13.56 -12.04
C GLU A 184 -17.73 -13.70 -10.98
N TYR A 185 -17.95 -12.67 -10.16
CA TYR A 185 -19.08 -12.67 -9.21
C TYR A 185 -20.43 -12.72 -9.93
N GLY A 186 -20.61 -11.95 -11.01
CA GLY A 186 -21.83 -11.96 -11.82
C GLY A 186 -22.15 -13.33 -12.43
N MET A 187 -21.12 -14.11 -12.78
CA MET A 187 -21.29 -15.48 -13.30
C MET A 187 -21.81 -16.47 -12.25
N LEU A 188 -21.70 -16.16 -10.95
CA LEU A 188 -22.23 -16.99 -9.87
C LEU A 188 -23.73 -16.79 -9.63
N LEU A 189 -24.34 -15.76 -10.23
CA LEU A 189 -25.76 -15.46 -10.04
C LEU A 189 -26.63 -16.57 -10.62
N ARG A 190 -27.50 -17.12 -9.77
CA ARG A 190 -28.47 -18.17 -10.14
C ARG A 190 -29.82 -17.61 -10.60
N TYR A 191 -29.91 -16.31 -10.81
CA TYR A 191 -31.11 -15.59 -11.22
C TYR A 191 -30.76 -14.47 -12.19
N LYS A 192 -31.75 -14.02 -12.96
CA LYS A 192 -31.61 -12.84 -13.83
C LYS A 192 -31.90 -11.58 -13.00
N PRO A 193 -30.94 -10.66 -12.81
CA PRO A 193 -31.18 -9.44 -12.06
C PRO A 193 -32.26 -8.57 -12.73
N THR A 194 -33.09 -7.93 -11.90
CA THR A 194 -34.08 -6.93 -12.32
C THR A 194 -33.85 -5.63 -11.58
N ILE A 195 -34.16 -4.49 -12.20
CA ILE A 195 -34.00 -3.18 -11.58
C ILE A 195 -35.08 -3.01 -10.50
N PRO A 196 -34.71 -2.75 -9.23
CA PRO A 196 -35.69 -2.48 -8.18
C PRO A 196 -36.50 -1.19 -8.44
N PRO A 197 -37.80 -1.12 -8.09
CA PRO A 197 -38.64 0.06 -8.37
C PRO A 197 -38.13 1.39 -7.79
N ARG A 198 -37.33 1.35 -6.73
CA ARG A 198 -36.74 2.53 -6.07
C ARG A 198 -35.25 2.73 -6.40
N ALA A 199 -34.71 2.00 -7.37
CA ALA A 199 -33.34 2.17 -7.79
C ALA A 199 -33.16 3.55 -8.45
N VAL A 200 -32.10 4.25 -8.06
CA VAL A 200 -31.70 5.51 -8.69
C VAL A 200 -30.51 5.21 -9.60
N GLU A 201 -30.62 5.63 -10.86
CA GLU A 201 -29.53 5.49 -11.82
C GLU A 201 -28.38 6.45 -11.46
N LEU A 202 -27.18 5.88 -11.32
CA LEU A 202 -25.94 6.62 -11.19
C LEU A 202 -25.29 6.75 -12.58
N CYS A 203 -25.46 7.90 -13.24
CA CYS A 203 -24.72 8.24 -14.46
C CYS A 203 -23.38 8.90 -14.07
N SER A 204 -22.35 8.79 -14.92
CA SER A 204 -21.05 9.46 -14.73
C SER A 204 -21.19 10.96 -14.50
N GLU A 205 -22.08 11.58 -15.28
CA GLU A 205 -22.37 13.00 -15.23
C GLU A 205 -23.10 13.33 -13.92
N LYS A 206 -24.14 12.57 -13.57
CA LYS A 206 -24.87 12.74 -12.29
C LYS A 206 -23.98 12.51 -11.06
N TRP A 207 -23.02 11.58 -11.14
CA TRP A 207 -22.01 11.35 -10.11
C TRP A 207 -21.08 12.56 -9.96
N SER A 208 -20.76 13.25 -11.05
CA SER A 208 -19.97 14.48 -11.01
C SER A 208 -20.78 15.72 -10.60
N CYS A 209 -22.12 15.70 -10.68
CA CYS A 209 -22.93 16.92 -10.57
C CYS A 209 -23.04 17.59 -9.18
N VAL A 210 -22.65 16.97 -8.04
CA VAL A 210 -22.64 17.62 -6.69
C VAL A 210 -21.64 16.90 -5.75
N PRO A 211 -20.76 17.55 -4.93
CA PRO A 211 -20.81 18.92 -4.36
C PRO A 211 -19.65 19.88 -4.73
N ASN A 212 -19.87 21.20 -4.62
CA ASN A 212 -18.86 22.26 -4.81
C ASN A 212 -17.57 22.01 -4.00
N GLY A 213 -16.41 22.39 -4.56
CA GLY A 213 -15.11 22.33 -3.88
C GLY A 213 -14.17 21.24 -4.40
N LEU A 214 -13.25 20.77 -3.55
CA LEU A 214 -12.20 19.82 -3.92
C LEU A 214 -12.75 18.47 -4.40
N GLU A 215 -13.85 18.00 -3.81
CA GLU A 215 -14.46 16.72 -4.16
C GLU A 215 -14.96 16.69 -5.61
N HIS A 216 -15.63 17.75 -6.07
CA HIS A 216 -16.04 17.88 -7.47
C HIS A 216 -14.85 17.88 -8.42
N MET A 217 -13.77 18.58 -8.09
CA MET A 217 -12.56 18.57 -8.92
C MET A 217 -11.98 17.16 -9.02
N TYR A 218 -11.79 16.44 -7.90
CA TYR A 218 -11.26 15.08 -7.95
C TYR A 218 -12.17 14.10 -8.67
N ARG A 219 -13.49 14.25 -8.56
CA ARG A 219 -14.44 13.44 -9.33
C ARG A 219 -14.27 13.69 -10.83
N LEU A 220 -14.24 14.95 -11.27
CA LEU A 220 -14.01 15.30 -12.68
C LEU A 220 -12.66 14.80 -13.19
N GLU A 221 -11.58 14.98 -12.42
CA GLU A 221 -10.24 14.50 -12.80
C GLU A 221 -10.15 12.97 -12.93
N SER A 222 -11.03 12.23 -12.25
CA SER A 222 -11.10 10.77 -12.32
C SER A 222 -12.04 10.23 -13.40
N MET A 223 -12.76 11.10 -14.12
CA MET A 223 -13.64 10.68 -15.21
C MET A 223 -12.82 10.07 -16.35
N VAL A 224 -13.33 8.96 -16.89
CA VAL A 224 -12.77 8.35 -18.10
C VAL A 224 -13.30 9.11 -19.32
N GLU A 225 -12.42 9.52 -20.21
CA GLU A 225 -12.78 10.30 -21.41
C GLU A 225 -13.49 9.45 -22.48
N GLY A 226 -13.42 8.12 -22.35
CA GLY A 226 -14.05 7.20 -23.28
C GLY A 226 -13.80 5.73 -22.92
N PRO A 227 -14.35 4.80 -23.70
CA PRO A 227 -14.12 3.38 -23.51
C PRO A 227 -12.64 3.03 -23.71
N ALA A 228 -12.20 1.97 -23.04
CA ALA A 228 -10.84 1.46 -23.21
C ALA A 228 -10.62 1.03 -24.67
N GLN A 229 -9.49 1.45 -25.25
CA GLN A 229 -9.08 1.08 -26.62
C GLN A 229 -8.57 -0.36 -26.74
N ARG A 230 -8.36 -1.02 -25.59
CA ARG A 230 -7.88 -2.40 -25.50
C ARG A 230 -8.92 -3.22 -24.77
N ASN A 231 -9.02 -4.48 -25.16
CA ASN A 231 -9.81 -5.46 -24.43
C ASN A 231 -9.23 -5.67 -23.02
N PRO A 232 -10.08 -5.99 -22.02
CA PRO A 232 -9.61 -6.38 -20.70
C PRO A 232 -8.61 -7.53 -20.79
N CYS A 233 -7.68 -7.60 -19.83
CA CYS A 233 -6.74 -8.71 -19.79
C CYS A 233 -7.47 -10.06 -19.65
N ALA A 234 -6.79 -11.14 -20.07
CA ALA A 234 -7.31 -12.49 -19.85
C ALA A 234 -6.92 -12.94 -18.44
N MET A 235 -7.90 -13.25 -17.60
CA MET A 235 -7.62 -13.80 -16.28
C MET A 235 -7.04 -15.21 -16.42
N PRO A 236 -5.91 -15.53 -15.75
CA PRO A 236 -5.41 -16.89 -15.71
C PRO A 236 -6.44 -17.81 -15.01
N PRO A 237 -6.42 -19.13 -15.29
CA PRO A 237 -7.30 -20.07 -14.61
C PRO A 237 -7.05 -20.06 -13.09
N PRO A 238 -8.07 -20.41 -12.28
CA PRO A 238 -7.91 -20.51 -10.83
C PRO A 238 -6.76 -21.44 -10.44
N TYR A 239 -6.04 -21.10 -9.37
CA TYR A 239 -4.98 -21.95 -8.86
C TYR A 239 -5.55 -23.30 -8.39
N SER A 240 -4.91 -24.39 -8.79
CA SER A 240 -5.12 -25.69 -8.15
C SER A 240 -4.63 -25.64 -6.70
N HIS A 241 -5.11 -26.55 -5.86
CA HIS A 241 -4.67 -26.64 -4.45
C HIS A 241 -3.14 -26.73 -4.34
N HIS A 242 -2.51 -27.55 -5.17
CA HIS A 242 -1.06 -27.70 -5.22
C HIS A 242 -0.36 -26.41 -5.66
N ALA A 243 -0.86 -25.73 -6.69
CA ALA A 243 -0.28 -24.46 -7.16
C ALA A 243 -0.39 -23.37 -6.09
N LEU A 244 -1.52 -23.29 -5.40
CA LEU A 244 -1.70 -22.35 -4.29
C LEU A 244 -0.74 -22.66 -3.14
N GLN A 245 -0.58 -23.93 -2.78
CA GLN A 245 0.36 -24.34 -1.73
C GLN A 245 1.81 -24.01 -2.13
N ALA A 246 2.19 -24.25 -3.38
CA ALA A 246 3.52 -23.89 -3.90
C ALA A 246 3.80 -22.37 -3.82
N LEU A 247 2.77 -21.52 -3.90
CA LEU A 247 2.89 -20.07 -3.72
C LEU A 247 2.97 -19.64 -2.24
N LEU A 248 2.23 -20.31 -1.35
CA LEU A 248 2.10 -19.93 0.06
C LEU A 248 3.21 -20.49 0.94
N SER A 249 3.58 -21.77 0.76
CA SER A 249 4.56 -22.46 1.61
C SER A 249 5.91 -21.75 1.69
N PRO A 250 6.49 -21.22 0.59
CA PRO A 250 7.74 -20.46 0.68
C PRO A 250 7.60 -19.20 1.54
N LYS A 251 6.46 -18.49 1.46
CA LYS A 251 6.22 -17.28 2.27
C LYS A 251 6.14 -17.62 3.76
N CYS A 252 5.44 -18.69 4.13
CA CYS A 252 5.38 -19.18 5.51
C CYS A 252 6.77 -19.59 6.02
N ARG A 253 7.55 -20.30 5.20
CA ARG A 253 8.91 -20.73 5.55
C ARG A 253 9.83 -19.54 5.81
N ILE A 254 9.78 -18.51 4.97
CA ILE A 254 10.60 -17.29 5.15
C ILE A 254 10.21 -16.57 6.45
N LYS A 255 8.92 -16.43 6.75
CA LYS A 255 8.48 -15.82 8.02
C LYS A 255 9.01 -16.58 9.23
N ARG A 256 8.87 -17.92 9.23
CA ARG A 256 9.41 -18.77 10.31
C ARG A 256 10.93 -18.65 10.46
N GLN A 257 11.65 -18.53 9.35
CA GLN A 257 13.09 -18.31 9.37
C GLN A 257 13.46 -16.98 10.06
N VAL A 258 12.70 -15.91 9.83
CA VAL A 258 12.90 -14.63 10.52
C VAL A 258 12.63 -14.79 12.02
N GLU A 259 11.57 -15.49 12.41
CA GLU A 259 11.26 -15.78 13.82
C GLU A 259 12.42 -16.56 14.51
N GLU A 260 13.01 -17.54 13.81
CA GLU A 260 14.18 -18.28 14.28
C GLU A 260 15.44 -17.39 14.40
N TRP A 261 15.62 -16.40 13.53
CA TRP A 261 16.70 -15.42 13.65
C TRP A 261 16.50 -14.51 14.87
N GLU A 262 15.26 -14.06 15.09
CA GLU A 262 14.88 -13.24 16.24
C GLU A 262 15.04 -13.99 17.57
N SER A 263 14.85 -15.31 17.59
CA SER A 263 15.07 -16.12 18.79
C SER A 263 16.57 -16.31 19.08
N LYS A 264 17.41 -16.47 18.05
CA LYS A 264 18.86 -16.70 18.18
C LYS A 264 19.66 -15.44 18.46
N GLY A 265 19.31 -14.30 17.86
CA GLY A 265 19.97 -13.00 18.10
C GLY A 265 19.66 -12.36 19.46
N ASN A 266 19.08 -13.14 20.37
CA ASN A 266 18.71 -12.76 21.73
C ASN A 266 19.61 -13.43 22.80
N GLN A 267 20.64 -14.16 22.36
CA GLN A 267 21.79 -14.61 23.14
C GLN A 267 22.97 -13.66 22.89
#